data_AF-A0A2M7TZ00-F1
#
_entry.id   AF-A0A2M7TZ00-F1
#
_cell.length_a   1.000
_cell.length_b   1.000
_cell.length_c   1.000
_cell.angle_alpha   90.00
_cell.angle_beta   90.00
_cell.angle_gamma   90.00
#
_symmetry.space_group_name_H-M   'P 1'
#
loop_
_entity.id
_entity.type
_entity.pdbx_description
1 polymer ?
#
loop_
_entity_poly.entity_id
_entity_poly.type
_entity_poly.pdbx_seq_one_letter_code
_entity_poly.pdbx_strand_id
1 'polypeptide(L)'
;LAPQFLITNLDYDPYVGQVAIGRLSHGILEMNKTYALCGEHETVHGIKFSALYSFMGLGKSMVQKVDAGDIIALAGVANVRIGDTITENENPIPLPRIQIDEPTVSMIFYVNNGPFAGREGKFLTSRHIKERLERETLRNVALRVTPLDRADAFEVAGRGELQMAVLIETMRREGYEFTVSKPRVITKEVNGKTVEPMEQVYIDVPENFVGVVTEKLSVRKGRLTNLINKGSGRVNMEFYIPARGLIGFRSQFLTDTKGAGVLNTLFAGYEPWFGPIPQRLSGALVADRAGRVTAYASLAMEDRGELFIEPGTEVYNGMVIGERNRSSDLEVNITKEKKLTNMRSATSDATVTLHSPRHLTLDQCIEFIAEDELVEVTPKTVRLRKFELDTFKRAQTRRREQITQ
;
A
#
# COMPACT_ATOMS: atom_id res chain seq x y z
N LEU A 1 4.04 41.33 -19.46
CA LEU A 1 3.52 40.76 -18.20
C LEU A 1 4.39 39.58 -17.85
N ALA A 2 5.02 39.59 -16.67
CA ALA A 2 5.88 38.49 -16.24
C ALA A 2 5.07 37.18 -16.19
N PRO A 3 5.53 36.10 -16.84
CA PRO A 3 4.82 34.84 -16.81
C PRO A 3 4.86 34.21 -15.41
N GLN A 4 3.78 33.55 -15.03
CA GLN A 4 3.69 32.82 -13.76
C GLN A 4 3.02 31.47 -13.99
N PHE A 5 3.83 30.43 -14.06
CA PHE A 5 3.39 29.06 -14.26
C PHE A 5 3.62 28.24 -13.00
N LEU A 6 2.54 28.00 -12.25
CA LEU A 6 2.57 27.12 -11.07
C LEU A 6 2.42 25.67 -11.51
N ILE A 7 3.37 24.85 -11.09
CA ILE A 7 3.38 23.43 -11.40
C ILE A 7 2.49 22.71 -10.41
N THR A 8 1.41 22.12 -10.90
CA THR A 8 0.40 21.45 -10.07
C THR A 8 0.43 19.93 -10.20
N ASN A 9 1.01 19.42 -11.28
CA ASN A 9 1.11 18.00 -11.55
C ASN A 9 2.40 17.68 -12.31
N LEU A 10 2.85 16.43 -12.24
CA LEU A 10 4.03 15.93 -12.94
C LEU A 10 3.66 14.68 -13.74
N ASP A 11 4.26 14.56 -14.90
CA ASP A 11 4.25 13.36 -15.71
C ASP A 11 5.68 13.02 -16.14
N TYR A 12 5.86 11.85 -16.73
CA TYR A 12 7.14 11.37 -17.23
C TYR A 12 6.95 10.76 -18.61
N ASP A 13 7.76 11.22 -19.56
CA ASP A 13 7.81 10.75 -20.93
C ASP A 13 9.22 10.21 -21.23
N PRO A 14 9.38 8.99 -21.77
CA PRO A 14 10.69 8.40 -22.03
C PRO A 14 11.59 9.21 -22.99
N TYR A 15 11.00 10.06 -23.85
CA TYR A 15 11.75 10.80 -24.86
C TYR A 15 12.13 12.21 -24.40
N VAL A 16 11.24 12.89 -23.67
CA VAL A 16 11.46 14.28 -23.23
C VAL A 16 11.77 14.41 -21.73
N GLY A 17 11.70 13.32 -20.98
CA GLY A 17 11.97 13.27 -19.54
C GLY A 17 10.77 13.70 -18.69
N GLN A 18 11.05 14.37 -17.58
CA GLN A 18 10.03 14.88 -16.67
C GLN A 18 9.22 16.00 -17.35
N VAL A 19 7.89 15.90 -17.26
CA VAL A 19 6.94 16.84 -17.85
C VAL A 19 6.17 17.52 -16.72
N ALA A 20 6.32 18.83 -16.60
CA ALA A 20 5.61 19.65 -15.63
C ALA A 20 4.28 20.11 -16.20
N ILE A 21 3.18 19.90 -15.46
CA ILE A 21 1.82 20.24 -15.89
C ILE A 21 1.22 21.24 -14.90
N GLY A 22 0.55 22.25 -15.43
CA GLY A 22 -0.13 23.25 -14.63
C GLY A 22 -0.92 24.23 -15.47
N ARG A 23 -1.46 25.24 -14.81
CA ARG A 23 -2.14 26.36 -15.46
C ARG A 23 -1.22 27.58 -15.46
N LEU A 24 -1.00 28.18 -16.63
CA LEU A 24 -0.32 29.47 -16.72
C LEU A 24 -1.25 30.54 -16.14
N SER A 25 -0.87 31.13 -15.01
CA SER A 25 -1.75 32.08 -14.30
C SER A 25 -1.63 33.50 -14.85
N HIS A 26 -0.42 33.92 -15.24
CA HIS A 26 -0.17 35.23 -15.83
C HIS A 26 0.87 35.13 -16.94
N GLY A 27 0.87 36.13 -17.83
CA GLY A 27 1.87 36.31 -18.87
C GLY A 27 1.82 35.27 -19.99
N ILE A 28 2.97 35.07 -20.64
CA ILE A 28 3.12 34.25 -21.84
C ILE A 28 4.40 33.44 -21.71
N LEU A 29 4.33 32.15 -22.02
CA LEU A 29 5.52 31.29 -22.16
C LEU A 29 5.77 30.97 -23.62
N GLU A 30 7.03 31.01 -24.03
CA GLU A 30 7.48 30.77 -25.40
C GLU A 30 8.68 29.85 -25.42
N MET A 31 8.76 29.02 -26.46
CA MET A 31 9.95 28.22 -26.74
C MET A 31 11.15 29.11 -27.06
N ASN A 32 12.36 28.59 -26.82
CA ASN A 32 13.64 29.27 -27.06
C ASN A 32 13.92 30.53 -26.23
N LYS A 33 13.09 30.83 -25.22
CA LYS A 33 13.39 31.84 -24.19
C LYS A 33 13.92 31.19 -22.91
N THR A 34 14.63 31.97 -22.11
CA THR A 34 15.14 31.58 -20.80
C THR A 34 14.22 32.09 -19.70
N TYR A 35 13.98 31.25 -18.69
CA TYR A 35 13.13 31.54 -17.55
C TYR A 35 13.86 31.24 -16.24
N ALA A 36 13.23 31.58 -15.13
CA ALA A 36 13.66 31.16 -13.80
C ALA A 36 12.67 30.13 -13.23
N LEU A 37 13.19 29.10 -12.55
CA LEU A 37 12.43 28.17 -11.73
C LEU A 37 12.58 28.57 -10.27
N CYS A 38 11.50 29.04 -9.65
CA CYS A 38 11.44 29.28 -8.22
C CYS A 38 11.03 27.99 -7.51
N GLY A 39 12.01 27.33 -6.89
CA GLY A 39 11.81 26.18 -6.02
C GLY A 39 11.59 26.57 -4.56
N GLU A 40 11.62 25.58 -3.66
CA GLU A 40 11.39 25.77 -2.23
C GLU A 40 12.47 26.59 -1.52
N HIS A 41 13.73 26.37 -1.87
CA HIS A 41 14.88 26.95 -1.19
C HIS A 41 15.72 27.87 -2.09
N GLU A 42 15.62 27.70 -3.41
CA GLU A 42 16.43 28.41 -4.37
C GLU A 42 15.65 28.76 -5.64
N THR A 43 16.10 29.81 -6.32
CA THR A 43 15.63 30.15 -7.67
C THR A 43 16.72 29.83 -8.67
N VAL A 44 16.42 28.96 -9.62
CA VAL A 44 17.34 28.54 -10.68
C VAL A 44 17.07 29.37 -11.93
N HIS A 45 18.02 30.21 -12.30
CA HIS A 45 17.94 31.07 -13.49
C HIS A 45 18.42 30.34 -14.75
N GLY A 46 18.03 30.84 -15.92
CA GLY A 46 18.53 30.39 -17.22
C GLY A 46 17.94 29.06 -17.70
N ILE A 47 16.81 28.61 -17.14
CA ILE A 47 16.17 27.36 -17.57
C ILE A 47 15.60 27.52 -18.98
N LYS A 48 15.71 26.45 -19.78
CA LYS A 48 15.21 26.38 -21.16
C LYS A 48 14.27 25.20 -21.31
N PHE A 49 13.30 25.35 -22.21
CA PHE A 49 12.32 24.31 -22.48
C PHE A 49 12.78 23.44 -23.65
N SER A 50 12.63 22.13 -23.54
CA SER A 50 12.85 21.20 -24.66
C SER A 50 11.56 21.00 -25.47
N ALA A 51 10.41 21.05 -24.80
CA ALA A 51 9.11 21.00 -25.43
C ALA A 51 8.06 21.74 -24.61
N LEU A 52 7.09 22.32 -25.32
CA LEU A 52 5.93 23.00 -24.76
C LEU A 52 4.67 22.45 -25.46
N TYR A 53 3.70 22.04 -24.65
CA TYR A 53 2.46 21.45 -25.13
C TYR A 53 1.25 22.18 -24.56
N SER A 54 0.21 22.29 -25.38
CA SER A 54 -1.15 22.65 -24.96
C SER A 54 -2.07 21.44 -25.10
N PHE A 55 -3.10 21.34 -24.27
CA PHE A 55 -4.05 20.24 -24.30
C PHE A 55 -5.19 20.53 -25.30
N MET A 56 -5.45 19.57 -26.20
CA MET A 56 -6.58 19.61 -27.13
C MET A 56 -7.34 18.28 -27.06
N GLY A 57 -8.57 18.34 -26.53
CA GLY A 57 -9.36 17.13 -26.27
C GLY A 57 -8.65 16.21 -25.28
N LEU A 58 -8.44 14.95 -25.67
CA LEU A 58 -7.71 13.95 -24.87
C LEU A 58 -6.19 13.93 -25.17
N GLY A 59 -5.74 14.74 -26.13
CA GLY A 59 -4.35 14.76 -26.60
C GLY A 59 -3.59 16.01 -26.16
N LYS A 60 -2.27 15.96 -26.36
CA LYS A 60 -1.35 17.10 -26.25
C LYS A 60 -0.83 17.48 -27.63
N SER A 61 -0.84 18.77 -27.95
CA SER A 61 -0.23 19.30 -29.19
C SER A 61 0.95 20.19 -28.85
N MET A 62 2.05 20.03 -29.58
CA MET A 62 3.23 20.88 -29.42
C MET A 62 2.95 22.28 -29.93
N VAL A 63 3.31 23.29 -29.13
CA VAL A 63 3.07 24.71 -29.43
C VAL A 63 4.33 25.52 -29.17
N GLN A 64 4.49 26.65 -29.86
CA GLN A 64 5.64 27.54 -29.67
C GLN A 64 5.38 28.62 -28.61
N LYS A 65 4.10 28.88 -28.32
CA LYS A 65 3.64 29.96 -27.44
C LYS A 65 2.35 29.53 -26.74
N VAL A 66 2.19 29.92 -25.49
CA VAL A 66 0.98 29.72 -24.67
C VAL A 66 0.68 30.98 -23.88
N ASP A 67 -0.60 31.24 -23.67
CA ASP A 67 -1.09 32.46 -23.01
C ASP A 67 -1.71 32.15 -21.65
N ALA A 68 -1.85 33.18 -20.81
CA ALA A 68 -2.45 33.04 -19.49
C ALA A 68 -3.86 32.42 -19.57
N GLY A 69 -4.12 31.43 -18.72
CA GLY A 69 -5.35 30.64 -18.71
C GLY A 69 -5.14 29.22 -19.24
N ASP A 70 -4.13 29.00 -20.09
CA ASP A 70 -3.89 27.69 -20.70
C ASP A 70 -3.42 26.66 -19.66
N ILE A 71 -3.94 25.44 -19.77
CA ILE A 71 -3.34 24.26 -19.15
C ILE A 71 -2.26 23.76 -20.10
N ILE A 72 -1.03 23.68 -19.60
CA ILE A 72 0.13 23.39 -20.42
C ILE A 72 0.93 22.24 -19.82
N ALA A 73 1.67 21.53 -20.68
CA ALA A 73 2.66 20.55 -20.28
C ALA A 73 4.03 20.97 -20.82
N LEU A 74 5.05 20.96 -19.99
CA LEU A 74 6.35 21.54 -20.28
C LEU A 74 7.46 20.55 -19.93
N ALA A 75 8.43 20.37 -20.82
CA ALA A 75 9.57 19.48 -20.61
C ALA A 75 10.90 20.23 -20.76
N GLY A 76 11.98 19.61 -20.25
CA GLY A 76 13.36 20.12 -20.40
C GLY A 76 13.90 20.89 -19.20
N VAL A 77 13.11 21.01 -18.14
CA VAL A 77 13.56 21.53 -16.84
C VAL A 77 13.83 20.35 -15.92
N ALA A 78 15.03 20.28 -15.35
CA ALA A 78 15.43 19.19 -14.48
C ALA A 78 14.91 19.38 -13.06
N ASN A 79 14.59 18.27 -12.38
CA ASN A 79 14.23 18.22 -10.95
C ASN A 79 13.05 19.10 -10.54
N VAL A 80 12.06 19.26 -11.41
CA VAL A 80 10.86 20.05 -11.13
C VAL A 80 10.00 19.36 -10.08
N ARG A 81 9.47 20.12 -9.12
CA ARG A 81 8.55 19.62 -8.09
C ARG A 81 7.19 20.32 -8.18
N ILE A 82 6.17 19.64 -7.68
CA ILE A 82 4.84 20.26 -7.50
C ILE A 82 4.98 21.42 -6.50
N GLY A 83 4.34 22.54 -6.83
CA GLY A 83 4.40 23.78 -6.07
C GLY A 83 5.50 24.75 -6.53
N ASP A 84 6.45 24.31 -7.34
CA ASP A 84 7.44 25.20 -7.93
C ASP A 84 6.78 26.13 -8.97
N THR A 85 7.32 27.33 -9.16
CA THR A 85 6.80 28.32 -10.12
C THR A 85 7.85 28.65 -11.16
N ILE A 86 7.50 28.55 -12.45
CA ILE A 86 8.32 29.07 -13.55
C ILE A 86 7.89 30.50 -13.85
N THR A 87 8.86 31.42 -13.87
CA THR A 87 8.65 32.87 -14.04
C THR A 87 9.73 33.51 -14.92
N GLU A 88 9.61 34.81 -15.18
CA GLU A 88 10.64 35.61 -15.84
C GLU A 88 12.03 35.44 -15.23
N ASN A 89 13.06 35.41 -16.07
CA ASN A 89 14.44 35.17 -15.66
C ASN A 89 15.05 36.32 -14.85
N GLU A 90 14.82 37.57 -15.25
CA GLU A 90 15.49 38.74 -14.65
C GLU A 90 14.84 39.17 -13.33
N ASN A 91 13.51 39.04 -13.23
CA ASN A 91 12.75 39.43 -12.05
C ASN A 91 11.73 38.33 -11.69
N PRO A 92 12.15 37.28 -10.98
CA PRO A 92 11.28 36.17 -10.64
C PRO A 92 10.21 36.56 -9.62
N ILE A 93 8.93 36.34 -9.96
CA ILE A 93 7.79 36.59 -9.08
C ILE A 93 7.02 35.28 -8.88
N PRO A 94 7.39 34.46 -7.87
CA PRO A 94 6.76 33.16 -7.65
C PRO A 94 5.33 33.28 -7.15
N LEU A 95 4.52 32.23 -7.41
CA LEU A 95 3.21 32.07 -6.80
C LEU A 95 3.32 31.36 -5.46
N PRO A 96 2.31 31.48 -4.57
CA PRO A 96 2.26 30.72 -3.34
C PRO A 96 2.41 29.23 -3.61
N ARG A 97 3.42 28.62 -2.98
CA ARG A 97 3.78 27.21 -3.18
C ARG A 97 2.72 26.30 -2.57
N ILE A 98 2.34 25.26 -3.31
CA ILE A 98 1.50 24.18 -2.80
C ILE A 98 2.35 23.30 -1.89
N GLN A 99 1.90 23.09 -0.66
CA GLN A 99 2.51 22.13 0.25
C GLN A 99 1.97 20.73 -0.03
N ILE A 100 2.87 19.77 -0.11
CA ILE A 100 2.54 18.35 -0.33
C ILE A 100 2.67 17.65 1.01
N ASP A 101 1.66 16.85 1.35
CA ASP A 101 1.70 16.06 2.58
C ASP A 101 2.88 15.07 2.54
N GLU A 102 3.58 14.97 3.66
CA GLU A 102 4.64 13.99 3.85
C GLU A 102 4.09 12.56 3.90
N PRO A 103 4.88 11.55 3.54
CA PRO A 103 4.47 10.16 3.69
C PRO A 103 4.25 9.81 5.17
N THR A 104 3.21 9.05 5.44
CA THR A 104 2.77 8.65 6.80
C THR A 104 2.94 7.15 7.05
N VAL A 105 3.04 6.35 5.98
CA VAL A 105 3.16 4.89 6.02
C VAL A 105 4.36 4.43 5.21
N SER A 106 5.14 3.49 5.73
CA SER A 106 6.21 2.79 4.99
C SER A 106 6.00 1.28 4.95
N MET A 107 6.44 0.67 3.86
CA MET A 107 6.46 -0.78 3.61
C MET A 107 7.79 -1.14 2.97
N ILE A 108 8.29 -2.34 3.25
CA ILE A 108 9.52 -2.85 2.63
C ILE A 108 9.15 -3.77 1.49
N PHE A 109 9.68 -3.48 0.31
CA PHE A 109 9.56 -4.27 -0.90
C PHE A 109 10.82 -5.12 -1.04
N TYR A 110 10.67 -6.44 -1.13
CA TYR A 110 11.77 -7.37 -1.31
C TYR A 110 11.68 -8.09 -2.64
N VAL A 111 12.84 -8.48 -3.17
CA VAL A 111 12.92 -9.48 -4.24
C VAL A 111 12.25 -10.78 -3.78
N ASN A 112 11.46 -11.41 -4.64
CA ASN A 112 10.86 -12.70 -4.31
C ASN A 112 11.96 -13.78 -4.17
N ASN A 113 12.13 -14.30 -2.96
CA ASN A 113 13.04 -15.40 -2.64
C ASN A 113 12.31 -16.71 -2.35
N GLY A 114 11.02 -16.80 -2.70
CA GLY A 114 10.19 -17.99 -2.47
C GLY A 114 10.54 -19.15 -3.40
N PRO A 115 10.17 -20.40 -3.05
CA PRO A 115 10.38 -21.58 -3.90
C PRO A 115 9.65 -21.52 -5.26
N PHE A 116 8.66 -20.65 -5.38
CA PHE A 116 7.91 -20.40 -6.62
C PHE A 116 8.40 -19.18 -7.39
N ALA A 117 9.52 -18.58 -6.98
CA ALA A 117 10.06 -17.40 -7.63
C ALA A 117 10.32 -17.64 -9.12
N GLY A 118 9.87 -16.71 -9.97
CA GLY A 118 10.08 -16.73 -11.42
C GLY A 118 9.15 -17.69 -12.19
N ARG A 119 8.14 -18.28 -11.55
CA ARG A 119 7.16 -19.13 -12.25
C ARG A 119 6.09 -18.32 -12.99
N GLU A 120 5.75 -17.13 -12.48
CA GLU A 120 4.63 -16.33 -12.98
C GLU A 120 5.06 -14.91 -13.41
N GLY A 121 6.07 -14.34 -12.75
CA GLY A 121 6.62 -13.02 -13.04
C GLY A 121 7.64 -12.99 -14.17
N LYS A 122 7.69 -11.84 -14.87
CA LYS A 122 8.75 -11.52 -15.84
C LYS A 122 9.86 -10.69 -15.18
N PHE A 123 9.49 -9.82 -14.24
CA PHE A 123 10.39 -8.86 -13.61
C PHE A 123 10.51 -9.14 -12.11
N LEU A 124 11.61 -9.81 -11.71
CA LEU A 124 11.85 -10.21 -10.32
C LEU A 124 13.19 -9.73 -9.74
N THR A 125 14.11 -9.24 -10.58
CA THR A 125 15.44 -8.84 -10.10
C THR A 125 15.37 -7.54 -9.31
N SER A 126 16.29 -7.38 -8.34
CA SER A 126 16.44 -6.14 -7.57
C SER A 126 16.52 -4.91 -8.48
N ARG A 127 17.27 -5.01 -9.59
CA ARG A 127 17.38 -3.94 -10.60
C ARG A 127 16.03 -3.56 -11.19
N HIS A 128 15.23 -4.52 -11.64
CA HIS A 128 13.92 -4.23 -12.24
C HIS A 128 12.97 -3.57 -11.24
N ILE A 129 12.94 -4.06 -10.00
CA ILE A 129 12.09 -3.51 -8.93
C ILE A 129 12.53 -2.08 -8.62
N LYS A 130 13.82 -1.85 -8.42
CA LYS A 130 14.40 -0.53 -8.16
C LYS A 130 14.05 0.47 -9.26
N GLU A 131 14.35 0.14 -10.51
CA GLU A 131 14.07 1.01 -11.66
C GLU A 131 12.56 1.32 -11.81
N ARG A 132 11.68 0.41 -11.39
CA ARG A 132 10.22 0.64 -11.40
C ARG A 132 9.76 1.57 -10.29
N LEU A 133 10.29 1.39 -9.09
CA LEU A 133 9.99 2.23 -7.93
C LEU A 133 10.53 3.65 -8.14
N GLU A 134 11.76 3.79 -8.64
CA GLU A 134 12.36 5.09 -8.98
C GLU A 134 11.59 5.80 -10.11
N ARG A 135 11.02 5.06 -11.06
CA ARG A 135 10.16 5.67 -12.08
C ARG A 135 8.84 6.18 -11.51
N GLU A 136 8.30 5.51 -10.49
CA GLU A 136 7.07 5.95 -9.83
C GLU A 136 7.27 7.27 -9.10
N THR A 137 8.42 7.48 -8.45
CA THR A 137 8.71 8.74 -7.73
C THR A 137 8.79 9.96 -8.65
N LEU A 138 9.06 9.77 -9.94
CA LEU A 138 9.05 10.85 -10.94
C LEU A 138 7.65 11.40 -11.22
N ARG A 139 6.61 10.57 -11.01
CA ARG A 139 5.20 10.92 -11.21
C ARG A 139 4.48 11.20 -9.89
N ASN A 140 4.80 10.42 -8.86
CA ASN A 140 4.11 10.45 -7.58
C ASN A 140 4.97 11.11 -6.51
N VAL A 141 4.71 12.39 -6.24
CA VAL A 141 5.51 13.20 -5.31
C VAL A 141 5.33 12.79 -3.85
N ALA A 142 4.23 12.09 -3.52
CA ALA A 142 4.01 11.56 -2.18
C ALA A 142 4.80 10.26 -1.91
N LEU A 143 5.40 9.66 -2.94
CA LEU A 143 6.17 8.43 -2.80
C LEU A 143 7.65 8.73 -2.56
N ARG A 144 8.23 8.15 -1.52
CA ARG A 144 9.67 8.15 -1.27
C ARG A 144 10.20 6.73 -1.26
N VAL A 145 11.29 6.49 -1.97
CA VAL A 145 11.96 5.19 -2.04
C VAL A 145 13.35 5.33 -1.45
N THR A 146 13.67 4.51 -0.46
CA THR A 146 14.95 4.52 0.24
C THR A 146 15.59 3.14 0.12
N PRO A 147 16.82 3.02 -0.43
CA PRO A 147 17.53 1.75 -0.43
C PRO A 147 17.91 1.38 1.01
N LEU A 148 17.77 0.11 1.36
CA LEU A 148 18.24 -0.42 2.64
C LEU A 148 19.67 -0.96 2.50
N ASP A 149 20.32 -1.28 3.63
CA ASP A 149 21.68 -1.88 3.65
C ASP A 149 21.78 -3.20 2.88
N ARG A 150 20.64 -3.80 2.56
CA ARG A 150 20.52 -5.01 1.75
C ARG A 150 20.07 -4.66 0.33
N ALA A 151 20.78 -5.20 -0.66
CA ALA A 151 20.54 -4.90 -2.07
C ALA A 151 19.20 -5.44 -2.62
N ASP A 152 18.54 -6.34 -1.89
CA ASP A 152 17.30 -7.01 -2.27
C ASP A 152 16.07 -6.47 -1.53
N ALA A 153 16.19 -5.32 -0.84
CA ALA A 153 15.07 -4.65 -0.18
C ALA A 153 15.07 -3.13 -0.36
N PHE A 154 13.86 -2.58 -0.50
CA PHE A 154 13.64 -1.15 -0.67
C PHE A 154 12.54 -0.71 0.28
N GLU A 155 12.82 0.30 1.12
CA GLU A 155 11.76 0.94 1.89
C GLU A 155 11.01 1.91 1.00
N VAL A 156 9.69 1.74 0.93
CA VAL A 156 8.78 2.57 0.15
C VAL A 156 7.81 3.24 1.11
N ALA A 157 7.84 4.56 1.13
CA ALA A 157 7.03 5.40 1.99
C ALA A 157 6.02 6.18 1.15
N GLY A 158 4.76 6.24 1.60
CA GLY A 158 3.66 6.94 0.95
C GLY A 158 2.67 7.56 1.95
N ARG A 159 1.68 8.26 1.43
CA ARG A 159 0.64 8.99 2.19
C ARG A 159 -0.36 8.06 2.89
N GLY A 160 -0.40 6.78 2.55
CA GLY A 160 -1.29 5.83 3.20
C GLY A 160 -1.26 4.44 2.56
N GLU A 161 -1.92 3.50 3.24
CA GLU A 161 -2.01 2.09 2.82
C GLU A 161 -2.62 1.93 1.41
N LEU A 162 -3.68 2.68 1.10
CA LEU A 162 -4.35 2.59 -0.20
C LEU A 162 -3.40 2.96 -1.36
N GLN A 163 -2.54 3.96 -1.18
CA GLN A 163 -1.55 4.32 -2.19
C GLN A 163 -0.56 3.17 -2.44
N MET A 164 -0.14 2.49 -1.38
CA MET A 164 0.77 1.34 -1.49
C MET A 164 0.09 0.16 -2.19
N ALA A 165 -1.16 -0.15 -1.82
CA ALA A 165 -1.93 -1.20 -2.47
C ALA A 165 -2.10 -0.96 -3.99
N VAL A 166 -2.40 0.28 -4.39
CA VAL A 166 -2.51 0.65 -5.81
C VAL A 166 -1.17 0.48 -6.54
N LEU A 167 -0.05 0.89 -5.93
CA LEU A 167 1.28 0.70 -6.51
C LEU A 167 1.58 -0.79 -6.71
N ILE A 168 1.35 -1.60 -5.67
CA ILE A 168 1.57 -3.04 -5.69
C ILE A 168 0.71 -3.71 -6.77
N GLU A 169 -0.59 -3.40 -6.83
CA GLU A 169 -1.52 -3.94 -7.82
C GLU A 169 -1.15 -3.51 -9.25
N THR A 170 -0.66 -2.29 -9.42
CA THR A 170 -0.19 -1.79 -10.73
C THR A 170 1.03 -2.57 -11.19
N MET A 171 2.05 -2.70 -10.32
CA MET A 171 3.25 -3.50 -10.59
C MET A 171 2.89 -4.97 -10.88
N ARG A 172 1.94 -5.53 -10.14
CA ARG A 172 1.41 -6.88 -10.35
C ARG A 172 0.89 -7.05 -11.78
N ARG A 173 0.04 -6.11 -12.24
CA ARG A 173 -0.52 -6.11 -13.61
C ARG A 173 0.54 -5.90 -14.70
N GLU A 174 1.60 -5.17 -14.39
CA GLU A 174 2.75 -4.95 -15.29
C GLU A 174 3.64 -6.19 -15.46
N GLY A 175 3.48 -7.24 -14.65
CA GLY A 175 4.25 -8.47 -14.75
C GLY A 175 5.39 -8.61 -13.72
N TYR A 176 5.40 -7.76 -12.68
CA TYR A 176 6.39 -7.84 -11.61
C TYR A 176 6.07 -8.94 -10.61
N GLU A 177 7.12 -9.47 -9.99
CA GLU A 177 7.03 -10.44 -8.93
C GLU A 177 7.97 -10.08 -7.78
N PHE A 178 7.42 -9.91 -6.60
CA PHE A 178 8.11 -9.39 -5.43
C PHE A 178 7.35 -9.78 -4.15
N THR A 179 7.92 -9.48 -2.99
CA THR A 179 7.23 -9.63 -1.70
C THR A 179 7.19 -8.30 -0.96
N VAL A 180 6.18 -8.09 -0.13
CA VAL A 180 6.03 -6.86 0.67
C VAL A 180 5.83 -7.17 2.14
N SER A 181 6.42 -6.35 3.00
CA SER A 181 6.23 -6.40 4.45
C SER A 181 4.90 -5.79 4.87
N LYS A 182 4.58 -5.96 6.15
CA LYS A 182 3.50 -5.23 6.79
C LYS A 182 3.74 -3.72 6.72
N PRO A 183 2.71 -2.89 6.47
CA PRO A 183 2.81 -1.45 6.57
C PRO A 183 3.04 -0.99 8.01
N ARG A 184 3.94 -0.04 8.17
CA ARG A 184 4.25 0.61 9.44
C ARG A 184 4.04 2.11 9.31
N VAL A 185 3.64 2.76 10.39
CA VAL A 185 3.57 4.22 10.42
C VAL A 185 4.97 4.82 10.57
N ILE A 186 5.18 5.96 9.93
CA ILE A 186 6.43 6.72 10.03
C ILE A 186 6.34 7.59 11.28
N THR A 187 6.99 7.16 12.35
CA THR A 187 7.12 7.93 13.59
C THR A 187 8.21 8.98 13.48
N LYS A 188 8.07 10.08 14.22
CA LYS A 188 9.09 11.13 14.34
C LYS A 188 9.50 11.31 15.79
N GLU A 189 10.72 11.77 16.00
CA GLU A 189 11.18 12.23 17.32
C GLU A 189 11.07 13.75 17.37
N VAL A 190 10.22 14.27 18.27
CA VAL A 190 10.04 15.71 18.47
C VAL A 190 10.21 16.01 19.96
N ASN A 191 11.20 16.83 20.30
CA ASN A 191 11.53 17.18 21.70
C ASN A 191 11.76 15.96 22.62
N GLY A 192 12.41 14.91 22.09
CA GLY A 192 12.69 13.66 22.82
C GLY A 192 11.47 12.78 23.09
N LYS A 193 10.35 13.02 22.39
CA LYS A 193 9.17 12.17 22.42
C LYS A 193 8.87 11.63 21.02
N THR A 194 8.57 10.34 20.96
CA THR A 194 8.05 9.70 19.75
C THR A 194 6.63 10.20 19.49
N VAL A 195 6.43 10.77 18.30
CA VAL A 195 5.12 11.17 17.78
C VAL A 195 4.72 10.28 16.60
N GLU A 196 3.44 9.99 16.47
CA GLU A 196 2.85 9.22 15.37
C GLU A 196 1.83 10.05 14.59
N PRO A 197 1.63 9.76 13.29
CA PRO A 197 0.68 10.48 12.46
C PRO A 197 -0.77 10.16 12.85
N MET A 198 -1.61 11.19 12.85
CA MET A 198 -3.03 11.14 13.17
C MET A 198 -3.89 11.39 11.94
N GLU A 199 -5.06 10.78 11.91
CA GLU A 199 -6.05 10.87 10.85
C GLU A 199 -7.40 11.25 11.44
N GLN A 200 -8.09 12.17 10.77
CA GLN A 200 -9.51 12.46 10.99
C GLN A 200 -10.33 11.59 10.04
N VAL A 201 -11.19 10.75 10.60
CA VAL A 201 -12.02 9.80 9.88
C VAL A 201 -13.43 10.31 9.85
N TYR A 202 -13.99 10.40 8.65
CA TYR A 202 -15.39 10.75 8.41
C TYR A 202 -16.13 9.48 7.99
N ILE A 203 -17.12 9.08 8.79
CA ILE A 203 -17.88 7.86 8.58
C ILE A 203 -19.35 8.22 8.44
N ASP A 204 -19.98 7.66 7.42
CA ASP A 204 -21.44 7.70 7.24
C ASP A 204 -21.95 6.27 7.11
N VAL A 205 -22.78 5.84 8.07
CA VAL A 205 -23.31 4.47 8.15
C VAL A 205 -24.77 4.46 8.56
N PRO A 206 -25.54 3.43 8.16
CA PRO A 206 -26.85 3.17 8.76
C PRO A 206 -26.78 3.02 10.30
N GLU A 207 -27.84 3.46 11.00
CA GLU A 207 -27.90 3.50 12.47
C GLU A 207 -27.57 2.17 13.15
N ASN A 208 -27.96 1.05 12.54
CA ASN A 208 -27.76 -0.29 13.06
C ASN A 208 -26.28 -0.73 13.11
N PHE A 209 -25.38 -0.04 12.40
CA PHE A 209 -23.95 -0.37 12.38
C PHE A 209 -23.10 0.54 13.28
N VAL A 210 -23.70 1.60 13.86
CA VAL A 210 -22.98 2.58 14.70
C VAL A 210 -22.23 1.92 15.85
N GLY A 211 -22.89 1.00 16.57
CA GLY A 211 -22.29 0.30 17.71
C GLY A 211 -21.04 -0.49 17.33
N VAL A 212 -21.14 -1.33 16.29
CA VAL A 212 -20.03 -2.17 15.82
C VAL A 212 -18.86 -1.32 15.35
N VAL A 213 -19.11 -0.28 14.56
CA VAL A 213 -18.05 0.61 14.05
C VAL A 213 -17.36 1.35 15.19
N THR A 214 -18.13 1.87 16.16
CA THR A 214 -17.58 2.60 17.31
C THR A 214 -16.71 1.71 18.19
N GLU A 215 -17.15 0.47 18.46
CA GLU A 215 -16.37 -0.50 19.24
C GLU A 215 -15.03 -0.79 18.58
N LYS A 216 -15.03 -1.10 17.28
CA LYS A 216 -13.82 -1.45 16.53
C LYS A 216 -12.82 -0.31 16.47
N LEU A 217 -13.27 0.93 16.24
CA LEU A 217 -12.41 2.11 16.24
C LEU A 217 -11.87 2.42 17.63
N SER A 218 -12.68 2.23 18.67
CA SER A 218 -12.25 2.47 20.06
C SER A 218 -11.11 1.55 20.48
N VAL A 219 -11.18 0.25 20.12
CA VAL A 219 -10.08 -0.71 20.37
C VAL A 219 -8.79 -0.28 19.66
N ARG A 220 -8.92 0.39 18.51
CA ARG A 220 -7.83 0.94 17.71
C ARG A 220 -7.40 2.35 18.13
N LYS A 221 -7.76 2.79 19.35
CA LYS A 221 -7.45 4.11 19.93
C LYS A 221 -8.11 5.29 19.22
N GLY A 222 -9.16 5.04 18.43
CA GLY A 222 -9.98 6.08 17.83
C GLY A 222 -10.84 6.77 18.89
N ARG A 223 -10.87 8.10 18.83
CA ARG A 223 -11.70 8.96 19.68
C ARG A 223 -12.84 9.53 18.85
N LEU A 224 -14.09 9.27 19.23
CA LEU A 224 -15.24 9.92 18.61
C LEU A 224 -15.23 11.42 18.97
N THR A 225 -15.15 12.28 17.97
CA THR A 225 -15.13 13.74 18.14
C THR A 225 -16.48 14.36 17.86
N ASN A 226 -17.23 13.80 16.91
CA ASN A 226 -18.54 14.31 16.51
C ASN A 226 -19.46 13.14 16.13
N LEU A 227 -20.75 13.27 16.45
CA LEU A 227 -21.79 12.34 16.04
C LEU A 227 -23.05 13.13 15.72
N ILE A 228 -23.48 13.06 14.46
CA ILE A 228 -24.66 13.74 13.96
C ILE A 228 -25.62 12.69 13.40
N ASN A 229 -26.72 12.47 14.12
CA ASN A 229 -27.87 11.75 13.60
C ASN A 229 -28.90 12.75 13.08
N LYS A 230 -29.22 12.70 11.78
CA LYS A 230 -30.21 13.58 11.13
C LYS A 230 -31.64 13.01 11.16
N GLY A 231 -31.87 11.86 11.80
CA GLY A 231 -33.16 11.17 11.84
C GLY A 231 -33.55 10.51 10.51
N SER A 232 -32.63 10.44 9.54
CA SER A 232 -32.84 9.85 8.22
C SER A 232 -32.42 8.37 8.13
N GLY A 233 -32.16 7.72 9.28
CA GLY A 233 -31.67 6.34 9.35
C GLY A 233 -30.17 6.18 9.07
N ARG A 234 -29.43 7.28 8.91
CA ARG A 234 -27.97 7.31 8.75
C ARG A 234 -27.34 8.26 9.75
N VAL A 235 -26.15 7.92 10.21
CA VAL A 235 -25.39 8.67 11.20
C VAL A 235 -24.04 9.04 10.62
N ASN A 236 -23.71 10.32 10.71
CA ASN A 236 -22.37 10.81 10.43
C ASN A 236 -21.57 10.80 11.73
N MET A 237 -20.41 10.17 11.72
CA MET A 237 -19.48 10.10 12.84
C MET A 237 -18.12 10.61 12.39
N GLU A 238 -17.47 11.38 13.26
CA GLU A 238 -16.10 11.80 13.08
C GLU A 238 -15.25 11.18 14.17
N PHE A 239 -14.14 10.57 13.77
CA PHE A 239 -13.16 10.02 14.69
C PHE A 239 -11.80 10.68 14.48
N TYR A 240 -11.06 10.80 15.56
CA TYR A 240 -9.66 11.16 15.56
C TYR A 240 -8.85 9.94 16.02
N ILE A 241 -7.98 9.42 15.16
CA ILE A 241 -7.33 8.11 15.36
C ILE A 241 -5.88 8.13 14.87
N PRO A 242 -4.95 7.41 15.51
CA PRO A 242 -3.63 7.19 14.93
C PRO A 242 -3.73 6.46 13.60
N ALA A 243 -2.95 6.86 12.59
CA ALA A 243 -2.96 6.21 11.27
C ALA A 243 -2.69 4.70 11.37
N ARG A 244 -1.91 4.28 12.38
CA ARG A 244 -1.61 2.88 12.71
C ARG A 244 -2.86 2.09 13.08
N GLY A 245 -3.83 2.72 13.73
CA GLY A 245 -5.11 2.11 14.07
C GLY A 245 -5.99 1.87 12.86
N LEU A 246 -5.82 2.65 11.79
CA LEU A 246 -6.60 2.52 10.55
C LEU A 246 -6.09 1.46 9.59
N ILE A 247 -4.84 0.99 9.75
CA ILE A 247 -4.27 -0.05 8.90
C ILE A 247 -5.21 -1.27 8.91
N GLY A 248 -5.65 -1.66 7.71
CA GLY A 248 -6.61 -2.74 7.47
C GLY A 248 -8.08 -2.44 7.80
N PHE A 249 -8.38 -1.42 8.61
CA PHE A 249 -9.73 -1.17 9.08
C PHE A 249 -10.75 -0.96 7.95
N ARG A 250 -10.33 -0.48 6.78
CA ARG A 250 -11.22 -0.25 5.63
C ARG A 250 -11.88 -1.53 5.11
N SER A 251 -11.15 -2.64 5.01
CA SER A 251 -11.70 -3.93 4.56
C SER A 251 -12.69 -4.50 5.58
N GLN A 252 -12.33 -4.42 6.86
CA GLN A 252 -13.21 -4.82 7.96
C GLN A 252 -14.48 -3.95 8.00
N PHE A 253 -14.34 -2.64 7.83
CA PHE A 253 -15.45 -1.68 7.81
C PHE A 253 -16.46 -1.99 6.70
N LEU A 254 -15.99 -2.32 5.48
CA LEU A 254 -16.88 -2.74 4.39
C LEU A 254 -17.62 -4.03 4.73
N THR A 255 -16.95 -4.98 5.39
CA THR A 255 -17.57 -6.25 5.80
C THR A 255 -18.62 -6.02 6.90
N ASP A 256 -18.27 -5.30 7.96
CA ASP A 256 -19.13 -5.01 9.12
C ASP A 256 -20.37 -4.20 8.73
N THR A 257 -20.22 -3.27 7.78
CA THR A 257 -21.32 -2.44 7.27
C THR A 257 -22.05 -3.05 6.07
N LYS A 258 -21.66 -4.27 5.64
CA LYS A 258 -22.18 -4.95 4.44
C LYS A 258 -22.13 -4.06 3.18
N GLY A 259 -21.09 -3.24 3.07
CA GLY A 259 -20.86 -2.29 1.98
C GLY A 259 -21.73 -1.02 2.02
N ALA A 260 -22.59 -0.84 3.02
CA ALA A 260 -23.48 0.32 3.11
C ALA A 260 -22.82 1.57 3.74
N GLY A 261 -21.62 1.41 4.30
CA GLY A 261 -20.86 2.47 4.94
C GLY A 261 -19.95 3.23 3.98
N VAL A 262 -19.79 4.52 4.22
CA VAL A 262 -18.79 5.37 3.57
C VAL A 262 -17.76 5.79 4.61
N LEU A 263 -16.47 5.66 4.26
CA LEU A 263 -15.35 6.03 5.12
C LEU A 263 -14.33 6.85 4.33
N ASN A 264 -14.07 8.06 4.80
CA ASN A 264 -13.03 8.95 4.28
C ASN A 264 -12.06 9.31 5.40
N THR A 265 -10.80 9.55 5.05
CA THR A 265 -9.76 9.94 5.99
C THR A 265 -9.05 11.20 5.52
N LEU A 266 -8.61 12.01 6.47
CA LEU A 266 -7.83 13.20 6.22
C LEU A 266 -6.70 13.27 7.26
N PHE A 267 -5.47 13.46 6.79
CA PHE A 267 -4.33 13.64 7.67
C PHE A 267 -4.54 14.84 8.60
N ALA A 268 -4.29 14.64 9.89
CA ALA A 268 -4.61 15.61 10.94
C ALA A 268 -3.40 16.00 11.80
N GLY A 269 -2.18 15.69 11.34
CA GLY A 269 -0.93 16.08 12.00
C GLY A 269 -0.26 14.94 12.76
N TYR A 270 0.63 15.30 13.67
CA TYR A 270 1.38 14.36 14.53
C TYR A 270 1.04 14.60 15.99
N GLU A 271 0.85 13.51 16.74
CA GLU A 271 0.63 13.55 18.18
C GLU A 271 1.52 12.55 18.92
N PRO A 272 1.72 12.71 20.25
CA PRO A 272 2.47 11.74 21.05
C PRO A 272 1.94 10.31 20.89
N TRP A 273 2.85 9.34 20.89
CA TRP A 273 2.52 7.93 20.75
C TRP A 273 1.42 7.44 21.70
N PHE A 274 0.37 6.82 21.16
CA PHE A 274 -0.84 6.38 21.87
C PHE A 274 -0.74 4.98 22.49
N GLY A 275 0.48 4.41 22.52
CA GLY A 275 0.74 3.09 23.09
C GLY A 275 0.46 1.94 22.11
N PRO A 276 0.56 0.69 22.57
CA PRO A 276 0.36 -0.48 21.72
C PRO A 276 -1.10 -0.56 21.24
N ILE A 277 -1.26 -0.84 19.94
CA ILE A 277 -2.56 -1.16 19.33
C ILE A 277 -2.56 -2.67 19.10
N PRO A 278 -3.60 -3.40 19.55
CA PRO A 278 -3.68 -4.85 19.34
C PRO A 278 -3.55 -5.18 17.85
N GLN A 279 -2.66 -6.12 17.54
CA GLN A 279 -2.53 -6.67 16.18
C GLN A 279 -3.57 -7.79 15.97
N ARG A 280 -3.41 -8.55 14.87
CA ARG A 280 -4.15 -9.80 14.61
C ARG A 280 -4.19 -10.67 15.88
N LEU A 281 -5.39 -11.00 16.34
CA LEU A 281 -5.60 -11.84 17.53
C LEU A 281 -5.44 -13.34 17.21
N SER A 282 -5.62 -13.72 15.96
CA SER A 282 -5.46 -15.07 15.43
C SER A 282 -4.02 -15.38 15.04
N GLY A 283 -3.66 -16.66 15.09
CA GLY A 283 -2.44 -17.20 14.52
C GLY A 283 -2.62 -17.59 13.06
N ALA A 284 -1.54 -17.92 12.38
CA ALA A 284 -1.57 -18.43 11.02
C ALA A 284 -1.55 -19.97 11.01
N LEU A 285 -2.26 -20.58 10.07
CA LEU A 285 -2.01 -21.94 9.61
C LEU A 285 -0.89 -21.89 8.57
N VAL A 286 0.22 -22.60 8.82
CA VAL A 286 1.42 -22.55 7.98
C VAL A 286 1.73 -23.94 7.43
N ALA A 287 1.99 -24.04 6.13
CA ALA A 287 2.39 -25.30 5.50
C ALA A 287 3.81 -25.69 5.93
N ASP A 288 3.99 -26.95 6.36
CA ASP A 288 5.30 -27.46 6.82
C ASP A 288 6.19 -28.02 5.68
N ARG A 289 5.62 -28.20 4.48
CA ARG A 289 6.31 -28.81 3.33
C ARG A 289 5.66 -28.40 2.01
N ALA A 290 6.36 -28.70 0.91
CA ALA A 290 5.83 -28.51 -0.43
C ALA A 290 4.95 -29.68 -0.90
N GLY A 291 4.00 -29.37 -1.78
CA GLY A 291 3.14 -30.34 -2.47
C GLY A 291 1.74 -29.81 -2.73
N ARG A 292 0.86 -30.69 -3.22
CA ARG A 292 -0.54 -30.34 -3.51
C ARG A 292 -1.42 -30.50 -2.29
N VAL A 293 -2.25 -29.48 -2.03
CA VAL A 293 -3.27 -29.50 -0.97
C VAL A 293 -4.25 -30.64 -1.25
N THR A 294 -4.52 -31.46 -0.23
CA THR A 294 -5.47 -32.57 -0.35
C THR A 294 -6.77 -32.25 0.38
N ALA A 295 -7.90 -32.68 -0.17
CA ALA A 295 -9.21 -32.50 0.47
C ALA A 295 -9.28 -33.15 1.87
N TYR A 296 -8.59 -34.29 2.06
CA TYR A 296 -8.51 -34.98 3.35
C TYR A 296 -7.82 -34.13 4.43
N ALA A 297 -6.68 -33.52 4.09
CA ALA A 297 -5.98 -32.66 5.03
C ALA A 297 -6.74 -31.34 5.27
N SER A 298 -7.39 -30.79 4.24
CA SER A 298 -8.24 -29.61 4.36
C SER A 298 -9.39 -29.84 5.35
N LEU A 299 -10.08 -30.99 5.27
CA LEU A 299 -11.16 -31.34 6.20
C LEU A 299 -10.68 -31.35 7.65
N ALA A 300 -9.49 -31.91 7.90
CA ALA A 300 -8.92 -31.97 9.24
C ALA A 300 -8.58 -30.59 9.83
N MET A 301 -8.53 -29.54 8.99
CA MET A 301 -8.23 -28.18 9.41
C MET A 301 -9.47 -27.33 9.70
N GLU A 302 -10.68 -27.77 9.32
CA GLU A 302 -11.91 -27.00 9.56
C GLU A 302 -12.12 -26.68 11.05
N ASP A 303 -11.85 -27.64 11.95
CA ASP A 303 -11.92 -27.43 13.40
C ASP A 303 -10.82 -26.51 13.96
N ARG A 304 -9.76 -26.27 13.17
CA ARG A 304 -8.56 -25.53 13.59
C ARG A 304 -8.51 -24.10 13.05
N GLY A 305 -9.30 -23.79 12.03
CA GLY A 305 -9.28 -22.49 11.38
C GLY A 305 -9.93 -22.48 10.02
N GLU A 306 -9.84 -21.33 9.37
CA GLU A 306 -10.38 -21.10 8.04
C GLU A 306 -9.24 -21.09 7.01
N LEU A 307 -9.37 -21.86 5.94
CA LEU A 307 -8.35 -21.93 4.89
C LEU A 307 -8.52 -20.79 3.88
N PHE A 308 -7.40 -20.33 3.33
CA PHE A 308 -7.36 -19.33 2.24
C PHE A 308 -7.18 -19.96 0.86
N ILE A 309 -6.90 -21.27 0.82
CA ILE A 309 -6.54 -21.99 -0.39
C ILE A 309 -7.44 -23.20 -0.60
N GLU A 310 -7.60 -23.55 -1.87
CA GLU A 310 -8.45 -24.66 -2.30
C GLU A 310 -7.67 -25.99 -2.33
N PRO A 311 -8.37 -27.13 -2.18
CA PRO A 311 -7.80 -28.42 -2.53
C PRO A 311 -7.24 -28.43 -3.95
N GLY A 312 -6.02 -28.96 -4.11
CA GLY A 312 -5.31 -29.02 -5.37
C GLY A 312 -4.32 -27.87 -5.61
N THR A 313 -4.35 -26.79 -4.82
CA THR A 313 -3.36 -25.71 -4.85
C THR A 313 -1.97 -26.25 -4.49
N GLU A 314 -0.93 -25.79 -5.20
CA GLU A 314 0.47 -26.07 -4.87
C GLU A 314 0.91 -25.18 -3.71
N VAL A 315 1.48 -25.76 -2.66
CA VAL A 315 2.03 -25.05 -1.50
C VAL A 315 3.52 -25.36 -1.33
N TYR A 316 4.19 -24.54 -0.52
CA TYR A 316 5.58 -24.75 -0.12
C TYR A 316 5.77 -24.50 1.39
N ASN A 317 6.89 -24.97 1.93
CA ASN A 317 7.20 -24.80 3.36
C ASN A 317 7.24 -23.33 3.78
N GLY A 318 6.54 -22.96 4.84
CA GLY A 318 6.45 -21.59 5.34
C GLY A 318 5.39 -20.73 4.65
N MET A 319 4.65 -21.28 3.69
CA MET A 319 3.48 -20.62 3.09
C MET A 319 2.33 -20.58 4.11
N VAL A 320 1.70 -19.44 4.29
CA VAL A 320 0.51 -19.28 5.13
C VAL A 320 -0.71 -19.68 4.30
N ILE A 321 -1.47 -20.63 4.83
CA ILE A 321 -2.56 -21.32 4.12
C ILE A 321 -3.94 -21.05 4.72
N GLY A 322 -4.00 -20.34 5.86
CA GLY A 322 -5.26 -20.04 6.54
C GLY A 322 -5.08 -19.26 7.84
N GLU A 323 -6.21 -18.87 8.42
CA GLU A 323 -6.31 -18.24 9.72
C GLU A 323 -6.68 -19.26 10.79
N ARG A 324 -5.97 -19.26 11.91
CA ARG A 324 -6.24 -20.17 13.02
C ARG A 324 -7.25 -19.56 13.99
N ASN A 325 -8.13 -20.38 14.54
CA ASN A 325 -9.08 -20.00 15.60
C ASN A 325 -8.45 -19.73 16.99
N ARG A 326 -7.10 -19.73 17.09
CA ARG A 326 -6.33 -19.42 18.30
C ARG A 326 -5.17 -18.51 17.93
N SER A 327 -4.60 -17.81 18.92
CA SER A 327 -3.56 -16.80 18.72
C SER A 327 -2.18 -17.31 18.28
N SER A 328 -1.80 -18.54 18.61
CA SER A 328 -0.50 -19.08 18.20
C SER A 328 -0.55 -19.64 16.78
N ASP A 329 0.56 -19.56 16.06
CA ASP A 329 0.67 -20.23 14.75
C ASP A 329 0.63 -21.75 14.89
N LEU A 330 0.18 -22.43 13.84
CA LEU A 330 0.20 -23.88 13.74
C LEU A 330 0.81 -24.32 12.42
N GLU A 331 1.85 -25.14 12.51
CA GLU A 331 2.45 -25.82 11.36
C GLU A 331 1.61 -27.04 10.99
N VAL A 332 1.28 -27.18 9.72
CA VAL A 332 0.35 -28.18 9.21
C VAL A 332 0.93 -28.86 7.97
N ASN A 333 0.87 -30.18 7.95
CA ASN A 333 1.03 -30.95 6.73
C ASN A 333 -0.31 -31.01 5.98
N ILE A 334 -0.52 -30.04 5.09
CA ILE A 334 -1.74 -29.92 4.27
C ILE A 334 -1.73 -30.81 3.01
N THR A 335 -0.61 -31.49 2.75
CA THR A 335 -0.43 -32.38 1.58
C THR A 335 -0.65 -33.85 1.93
N LYS A 336 -1.07 -34.13 3.16
CA LYS A 336 -1.24 -35.50 3.67
C LYS A 336 -2.41 -36.21 2.97
N GLU A 337 -2.08 -37.28 2.24
CA GLU A 337 -3.08 -38.17 1.67
C GLU A 337 -3.74 -39.07 2.72
N LYS A 338 -4.99 -39.47 2.44
CA LYS A 338 -5.74 -40.44 3.26
C LYS A 338 -5.04 -41.80 3.17
N LYS A 339 -4.58 -42.34 4.30
CA LYS A 339 -4.05 -43.72 4.33
C LYS A 339 -5.18 -44.71 4.03
N LEU A 340 -5.04 -45.45 2.94
CA LEU A 340 -5.86 -46.62 2.61
C LEU A 340 -5.52 -47.76 3.58
N THR A 341 -6.04 -47.67 4.81
CA THR A 341 -6.03 -48.80 5.74
C THR A 341 -7.32 -49.58 5.49
N ASN A 342 -7.20 -50.85 5.10
CA ASN A 342 -8.27 -51.79 4.70
C ASN A 342 -9.63 -51.56 5.41
N MET A 343 -10.42 -50.62 4.90
CA MET A 343 -11.74 -50.31 5.44
C MET A 343 -12.77 -51.04 4.60
N ARG A 344 -13.04 -52.29 5.03
CA ARG A 344 -14.27 -53.00 4.69
C ARG A 344 -15.45 -52.20 5.24
N SER A 345 -16.04 -51.32 4.44
CA SER A 345 -17.38 -50.80 4.65
C SER A 345 -17.87 -50.25 3.31
N ALA A 346 -18.72 -51.00 2.63
CA ALA A 346 -19.33 -50.66 1.33
C ALA A 346 -20.29 -49.45 1.39
N THR A 347 -20.14 -48.58 2.40
CA THR A 347 -21.08 -47.51 2.77
C THR A 347 -20.37 -46.21 3.19
N SER A 348 -19.05 -46.12 3.07
CA SER A 348 -18.27 -44.96 3.55
C SER A 348 -17.87 -43.94 2.47
N ASP A 349 -18.58 -43.89 1.35
CA ASP A 349 -18.47 -42.81 0.36
C ASP A 349 -19.49 -41.71 0.68
N ALA A 350 -19.46 -41.23 1.93
CA ALA A 350 -20.11 -39.97 2.24
C ALA A 350 -19.34 -38.87 1.50
N THR A 351 -20.02 -38.16 0.60
CA THR A 351 -19.47 -36.96 -0.04
C THR A 351 -19.14 -35.95 1.06
N VAL A 352 -17.86 -35.85 1.41
CA VAL A 352 -17.38 -34.90 2.40
C VAL A 352 -17.57 -33.52 1.80
N THR A 353 -18.46 -32.73 2.43
CA THR A 353 -18.67 -31.33 2.05
C THR A 353 -17.63 -30.49 2.79
N LEU A 354 -16.72 -29.86 2.05
CA LEU A 354 -15.75 -28.92 2.59
C LEU A 354 -16.32 -27.51 2.56
N HIS A 355 -16.05 -26.73 3.60
CA HIS A 355 -16.31 -25.29 3.56
C HIS A 355 -15.47 -24.62 2.47
N SER A 356 -16.10 -23.67 1.75
CA SER A 356 -15.39 -22.88 0.74
C SER A 356 -14.30 -22.04 1.41
N PRO A 357 -13.06 -22.06 0.89
CA PRO A 357 -11.97 -21.23 1.42
C PRO A 357 -12.28 -19.74 1.30
N ARG A 358 -11.72 -18.96 2.23
CA ARG A 358 -11.81 -17.50 2.21
C ARG A 358 -10.70 -16.93 1.33
N HIS A 359 -11.07 -16.52 0.12
CA HIS A 359 -10.17 -15.85 -0.81
C HIS A 359 -9.90 -14.42 -0.35
N LEU A 360 -8.63 -14.10 -0.07
CA LEU A 360 -8.20 -12.77 0.34
C LEU A 360 -7.85 -11.91 -0.87
N THR A 361 -8.30 -10.65 -0.86
CA THR A 361 -7.78 -9.62 -1.77
C THR A 361 -6.38 -9.19 -1.36
N LEU A 362 -5.68 -8.45 -2.24
CA LEU A 362 -4.37 -7.88 -1.91
C LEU A 362 -4.41 -7.02 -0.63
N ASP A 363 -5.43 -6.15 -0.51
CA ASP A 363 -5.62 -5.29 0.66
C ASP A 363 -5.80 -6.13 1.94
N GLN A 364 -6.63 -7.18 1.87
CA GLN A 364 -6.85 -8.08 3.00
C GLN A 364 -5.59 -8.89 3.35
N CYS A 365 -4.77 -9.25 2.36
CA CYS A 365 -3.47 -9.88 2.59
C CYS A 365 -2.51 -8.94 3.34
N ILE A 366 -2.42 -7.68 2.93
CA ILE A 366 -1.57 -6.67 3.57
C ILE A 366 -2.03 -6.40 5.01
N GLU A 367 -3.34 -6.35 5.24
CA GLU A 367 -3.92 -6.25 6.59
C GLU A 367 -3.61 -7.49 7.45
N PHE A 368 -3.72 -8.68 6.87
CA PHE A 368 -3.66 -9.93 7.61
C PHE A 368 -2.25 -10.24 8.15
N ILE A 369 -1.19 -9.86 7.42
CA ILE A 369 0.17 -10.27 7.77
C ILE A 369 0.67 -9.69 9.10
N ALA A 370 1.40 -10.52 9.83
CA ALA A 370 2.18 -10.14 11.00
C ALA A 370 3.58 -9.59 10.62
N GLU A 371 4.33 -9.09 11.61
CA GLU A 371 5.68 -8.55 11.41
C GLU A 371 6.70 -9.58 10.88
N ASP A 372 6.46 -10.88 11.15
CA ASP A 372 7.28 -11.99 10.68
C ASP A 372 6.75 -12.64 9.40
N GLU A 373 5.80 -11.98 8.72
CA GLU A 373 5.11 -12.46 7.51
C GLU A 373 5.30 -11.48 6.35
N LEU A 374 5.19 -12.00 5.13
CA LEU A 374 5.26 -11.26 3.88
C LEU A 374 4.09 -11.63 2.98
N VAL A 375 3.63 -10.67 2.18
CA VAL A 375 2.74 -10.93 1.04
C VAL A 375 3.62 -11.16 -0.19
N GLU A 376 3.52 -12.34 -0.79
CA GLU A 376 4.14 -12.66 -2.09
C GLU A 376 3.17 -12.29 -3.21
N VAL A 377 3.60 -11.39 -4.10
CA VAL A 377 2.79 -10.81 -5.15
C VAL A 377 3.35 -11.24 -6.50
N THR A 378 2.52 -11.91 -7.30
CA THR A 378 2.83 -12.28 -8.68
C THR A 378 1.72 -11.78 -9.62
N PRO A 379 1.94 -11.74 -10.95
CA PRO A 379 0.94 -11.25 -11.90
C PRO A 379 -0.39 -12.02 -11.89
N LYS A 380 -0.40 -13.26 -11.39
CA LYS A 380 -1.59 -14.12 -11.36
C LYS A 380 -2.07 -14.43 -9.95
N THR A 381 -1.18 -14.46 -8.97
CA THR A 381 -1.44 -14.99 -7.64
C THR A 381 -0.92 -14.04 -6.57
N VAL A 382 -1.67 -13.92 -5.48
CA VAL A 382 -1.19 -13.31 -4.23
C VAL A 382 -1.15 -14.42 -3.18
N ARG A 383 -0.03 -14.56 -2.49
CA ARG A 383 0.18 -15.58 -1.46
C ARG A 383 0.68 -14.93 -0.18
N LEU A 384 0.48 -15.63 0.93
CA LEU A 384 1.00 -15.23 2.22
C LEU A 384 2.09 -16.22 2.63
N ARG A 385 3.15 -15.73 3.28
CA ARG A 385 4.24 -16.58 3.76
C ARG A 385 4.89 -15.99 5.00
N LYS A 386 5.58 -16.83 5.74
CA LYS A 386 6.53 -16.38 6.76
C LYS A 386 7.77 -15.79 6.10
N PHE A 387 8.40 -14.84 6.78
CA PHE A 387 9.67 -14.25 6.35
C PHE A 387 10.75 -15.34 6.29
N GLU A 388 10.97 -16.03 7.42
CA GLU A 388 11.77 -17.25 7.50
C GLU A 388 10.90 -18.46 7.20
N LEU A 389 11.22 -19.19 6.14
CA LEU A 389 10.42 -20.33 5.70
C LEU A 389 10.65 -21.57 6.57
N ASP A 390 11.87 -21.73 7.09
CA ASP A 390 12.25 -22.91 7.86
C ASP A 390 11.62 -22.89 9.26
N THR A 391 10.78 -23.89 9.53
CA THR A 391 10.10 -24.09 10.80
C THR A 391 11.07 -24.23 11.99
N PHE A 392 12.21 -24.90 11.81
CA PHE A 392 13.19 -25.08 12.88
C PHE A 392 13.88 -23.77 13.22
N LYS A 393 14.27 -22.98 12.22
CA LYS A 393 14.85 -21.65 12.43
C LYS A 393 13.86 -20.71 13.11
N ARG A 394 12.59 -20.71 12.70
CA ARG A 394 11.53 -19.93 13.38
C ARG A 394 11.36 -20.33 14.84
N ALA A 395 11.40 -21.63 15.15
CA ALA A 395 11.31 -22.10 16.54
C ALA A 395 12.53 -21.67 17.37
N GLN A 396 13.73 -21.69 16.78
CA GLN A 396 14.96 -21.23 17.44
C GLN A 396 14.93 -19.72 17.73
N THR A 397 14.51 -18.90 16.76
CA THR A 397 14.38 -17.44 16.93
C THR A 397 13.38 -17.11 18.04
N ARG A 398 12.20 -17.74 18.04
CA ARG A 398 11.17 -17.55 19.08
C ARG A 398 11.69 -17.90 20.48
N ARG A 399 12.46 -18.98 20.62
CA ARG A 399 13.10 -19.34 21.90
C ARG A 399 14.12 -18.29 22.34
N ARG A 400 14.90 -17.73 21.42
CA ARG A 400 15.91 -16.69 21.74
C ARG A 400 15.28 -15.38 22.18
N GLU A 401 14.17 -14.99 21.56
CA GLU A 401 13.42 -13.78 21.93
C GLU A 401 12.80 -13.91 23.32
N GLN A 402 12.25 -15.09 23.66
CA GLN A 402 11.71 -15.38 25.00
C GLN A 402 12.75 -15.39 26.13
N ILE A 403 14.03 -15.55 25.80
CA ILE A 403 15.13 -15.53 26.78
C ILE A 403 15.66 -14.09 26.97
N THR A 404 15.48 -13.22 25.97
CA THR A 404 15.99 -11.83 25.96
C THR A 404 14.98 -10.83 26.53
N GLN A 405 13.68 -11.18 26.53
CA GLN A 405 12.61 -10.45 27.25
C GLN A 405 12.47 -11.00 28.68
#